data_AF-Q93KA1-F1
#
_entry.id   AF-Q93KA1-F1
#
_cell.length_a   1.000
_cell.length_b   1.000
_cell.length_c   1.000
_cell.angle_alpha   90.00
_cell.angle_beta   90.00
_cell.angle_gamma   90.00
#
_symmetry.space_group_name_H-M   'P 1'
#
loop_
_entity.id
_entity.type
_entity.pdbx_description
1 polymer ?
#
loop_
_entity_poly.entity_id
_entity_poly.type
_entity_poly.pdbx_seq_one_letter_code
_entity_poly.pdbx_strand_id
1 'polypeptide(L)'
;VDRTVAAMSDFSAGANIDGKHYFGINWERDTALPQVADIRNVVEGDRSPDGKGTLLIKRGIEVGHIFQLGKKYSEALKATVQGEDGRNQTLTMGCYGIGVTRVIAAAIEQNHDDRGIIWPDAIAPFQVAILPMNMHKSFRVQEVAEGIYQQLRANGVDVLLDDRKERPGVMFADMELIGIPHTIVIGDRNLDNDEIEYKHRRKGEKEMIKAGDIVEFLLSQCAR
;
A
#
# COMPACT_ATOMS: atom_id res chain seq x y z
N VAL A 1 9.06 38.27 -2.71
CA VAL A 1 8.33 37.95 -1.46
C VAL A 1 7.14 37.06 -1.76
N ASP A 2 6.61 36.34 -0.77
CA ASP A 2 5.39 35.54 -0.94
C ASP A 2 4.17 36.44 -1.19
N ARG A 3 3.14 35.89 -1.84
CA ARG A 3 1.85 36.57 -2.04
C ARG A 3 1.24 37.07 -0.72
N THR A 4 1.37 36.33 0.37
CA THR A 4 0.86 36.78 1.68
C THR A 4 1.67 37.94 2.26
N VAL A 5 2.99 37.93 2.06
CA VAL A 5 3.92 38.97 2.53
C VAL A 5 3.72 40.27 1.76
N ALA A 6 3.44 40.19 0.46
CA ALA A 6 3.13 41.36 -0.37
C ALA A 6 1.89 42.14 0.12
N ALA A 7 0.96 41.46 0.80
CA ALA A 7 -0.25 42.07 1.36
C ALA A 7 -0.07 42.60 2.80
N MET A 8 1.11 42.42 3.41
CA MET A 8 1.38 42.90 4.77
C MET A 8 1.53 44.42 4.81
N SER A 9 1.17 44.99 5.95
CA SER A 9 1.42 46.38 6.34
C SER A 9 1.92 46.41 7.78
N ASP A 10 2.62 47.48 8.15
CA ASP A 10 3.20 47.71 9.48
C ASP A 10 4.01 46.51 10.03
N PHE A 11 4.69 45.78 9.15
CA PHE A 11 5.36 44.53 9.50
C PHE A 11 6.71 44.77 10.18
N SER A 12 7.24 43.73 10.81
CA SER A 12 8.58 43.72 11.40
C SER A 12 9.55 42.92 10.53
N ALA A 13 10.78 43.41 10.38
CA ALA A 13 11.86 42.68 9.73
C ALA A 13 13.20 43.00 10.40
N GLY A 14 14.19 42.12 10.23
CA GLY A 14 15.56 42.40 10.63
C GLY A 14 16.09 43.66 9.95
N ALA A 15 16.82 44.50 10.68
CA ALA A 15 17.32 45.78 10.16
C ALA A 15 18.57 45.62 9.27
N ASN A 16 18.97 44.39 8.95
CA ASN A 16 20.30 44.03 8.39
C ASN A 16 21.46 44.55 9.27
N ILE A 17 21.21 44.73 10.57
CA ILE A 17 22.19 45.09 11.59
C ILE A 17 21.98 44.09 12.73
N ASP A 18 23.08 43.49 13.19
CA ASP A 18 23.03 42.46 14.23
C ASP A 18 22.31 42.98 15.49
N GLY A 19 21.44 42.14 16.04
CA GLY A 19 20.62 42.46 17.20
C GLY A 19 19.55 43.56 17.02
N LYS A 20 19.26 44.03 15.80
CA LYS A 20 18.27 45.11 15.55
C LYS A 20 17.17 44.72 14.55
N HIS A 21 15.99 45.29 14.78
CA HIS A 21 14.81 45.10 13.95
C HIS A 21 14.13 46.45 13.67
N TYR A 22 13.49 46.55 12.51
CA TYR A 22 12.51 47.60 12.22
C TYR A 22 11.10 47.08 12.52
N PHE A 23 10.22 47.98 12.95
CA PHE A 23 8.80 47.73 13.20
C PHE A 23 7.97 48.77 12.45
N GLY A 24 6.74 48.41 12.05
CA GLY A 24 5.87 49.32 11.32
C GLY A 24 6.30 49.54 9.87
N ILE A 25 7.03 48.60 9.27
CA ILE A 25 7.50 48.69 7.88
C ILE A 25 6.31 48.58 6.91
N ASN A 26 6.30 49.41 5.87
CA ASN A 26 5.34 49.35 4.79
C ASN A 26 6.03 49.31 3.43
N TRP A 27 5.53 48.44 2.55
CA TRP A 27 5.93 48.42 1.14
C TRP A 27 5.67 49.78 0.49
N GLU A 28 6.50 50.13 -0.50
CA GLU A 28 6.54 51.39 -1.25
C GLU A 28 6.88 52.65 -0.42
N ARG A 29 6.49 52.71 0.86
CA ARG A 29 6.87 53.81 1.76
C ARG A 29 8.31 53.68 2.24
N ASP A 30 8.67 52.52 2.79
CA ASP A 30 9.99 52.31 3.42
C ASP A 30 10.93 51.48 2.55
N THR A 31 10.38 50.62 1.69
CA THR A 31 11.13 49.79 0.74
C THR A 31 10.24 49.39 -0.43
N ALA A 32 10.81 49.30 -1.64
CA ALA A 32 10.09 48.82 -2.82
C ALA A 32 9.61 47.37 -2.62
N LEU A 33 8.43 47.05 -3.15
CA LEU A 33 7.93 45.68 -3.21
C LEU A 33 8.73 44.88 -4.25
N PRO A 34 9.45 43.80 -3.86
CA PRO A 34 10.19 42.98 -4.82
C PRO A 34 9.25 42.04 -5.59
N GLN A 35 9.81 41.24 -6.49
CA GLN A 35 9.05 40.22 -7.24
C GLN A 35 8.19 39.37 -6.28
N VAL A 36 6.89 39.32 -6.56
CA VAL A 36 5.94 38.48 -5.83
C VAL A 36 5.89 37.11 -6.49
N ALA A 37 6.01 36.06 -5.69
CA ALA A 37 5.97 34.67 -6.14
C ALA A 37 5.26 33.80 -5.09
N ASP A 38 4.88 32.59 -5.49
CA ASP A 38 4.32 31.57 -4.61
C ASP A 38 5.49 30.77 -4.02
N ILE A 39 5.89 31.08 -2.78
CA ILE A 39 7.15 30.59 -2.20
C ILE A 39 6.99 30.06 -0.77
N ARG A 40 5.76 29.96 -0.28
CA ARG A 40 5.43 29.28 0.97
C ARG A 40 4.80 27.91 0.71
N ASN A 41 4.93 27.02 1.69
CA ASN A 41 4.05 25.86 1.72
C ASN A 41 2.64 26.28 2.14
N VAL A 42 1.65 25.56 1.63
CA VAL A 42 0.28 25.65 2.11
C VAL A 42 0.18 25.10 3.53
N VAL A 43 -0.81 25.58 4.28
CA VAL A 43 -1.18 25.05 5.61
C VAL A 43 -2.62 24.52 5.57
N GLU A 44 -2.95 23.61 6.49
CA GLU A 44 -4.32 23.10 6.60
C GLU A 44 -5.30 24.26 6.83
N GLY A 45 -6.41 24.25 6.09
CA GLY A 45 -7.40 25.33 6.12
C GLY A 45 -7.15 26.48 5.14
N ASP A 46 -6.00 26.54 4.45
CA ASP A 46 -5.79 27.47 3.34
C ASP A 46 -6.89 27.30 2.27
N ARG A 47 -7.29 28.38 1.61
CA ARG A 47 -8.27 28.32 0.53
C ARG A 47 -7.72 27.51 -0.64
N SER A 48 -8.54 26.64 -1.20
CA SER A 48 -8.16 25.87 -2.39
C SER A 48 -7.82 26.81 -3.56
N PRO A 49 -6.75 26.55 -4.32
CA PRO A 49 -6.35 27.39 -5.45
C PRO A 49 -7.36 27.36 -6.61
N ASP A 50 -8.29 26.39 -6.64
CA ASP A 50 -9.41 26.34 -7.59
C ASP A 50 -10.64 27.16 -7.15
N GLY A 51 -10.56 27.82 -5.99
CA GLY A 51 -11.62 28.64 -5.41
C GLY A 51 -12.70 27.87 -4.65
N LYS A 52 -12.61 26.54 -4.52
CA LYS A 52 -13.64 25.70 -3.91
C LYS A 52 -13.15 25.07 -2.61
N GLY A 53 -13.70 25.52 -1.49
CA GLY A 53 -13.40 24.96 -0.16
C GLY A 53 -11.97 25.27 0.32
N THR A 54 -11.47 24.40 1.20
CA THR A 54 -10.19 24.56 1.89
C THR A 54 -9.33 23.31 1.77
N LEU A 55 -8.01 23.47 1.88
CA LEU A 55 -7.04 22.40 1.78
C LEU A 55 -7.02 21.54 3.05
N LEU A 56 -7.06 20.23 2.87
CA LEU A 56 -6.79 19.20 3.88
C LEU A 56 -5.43 18.57 3.59
N ILE A 57 -4.62 18.36 4.62
CA ILE A 57 -3.29 17.77 4.48
C ILE A 57 -3.32 16.34 5.02
N LYS A 58 -2.93 15.36 4.19
CA LYS A 58 -2.82 13.95 4.57
C LYS A 58 -1.41 13.45 4.33
N ARG A 59 -1.03 12.41 5.07
CA ARG A 59 0.22 11.68 4.83
C ARG A 59 -0.02 10.64 3.75
N GLY A 60 0.94 10.50 2.85
CA GLY A 60 0.91 9.51 1.77
C GLY A 60 2.31 9.02 1.46
N ILE A 61 2.39 7.77 0.99
CA ILE A 61 3.63 7.18 0.47
C ILE A 61 3.53 7.25 -1.05
N GLU A 62 4.49 7.92 -1.70
CA GLU A 62 4.56 7.95 -3.16
C GLU A 62 4.98 6.57 -3.69
N VAL A 63 4.04 5.83 -4.25
CA VAL A 63 4.28 4.50 -4.84
C VAL A 63 4.59 4.55 -6.34
N GLY A 64 4.33 5.68 -6.99
CA GLY A 64 4.63 5.89 -8.39
C GLY A 64 4.58 7.36 -8.77
N HIS A 65 5.20 7.69 -9.90
CA HIS A 65 5.31 9.04 -10.42
C HIS A 65 5.25 9.00 -11.95
N ILE A 66 4.57 9.98 -12.53
CA ILE A 66 4.53 10.20 -13.97
C ILE A 66 5.10 11.59 -14.29
N PHE A 67 5.95 11.69 -15.31
CA PHE A 67 6.51 12.95 -15.74
C PHE A 67 6.33 13.17 -17.23
N GLN A 68 5.94 14.39 -17.60
CA GLN A 68 6.10 14.90 -18.94
C GLN A 68 7.51 15.49 -19.05
N LEU A 69 8.46 14.71 -19.60
CA LEU A 69 9.86 15.11 -19.72
C LEU A 69 10.09 16.13 -20.84
N GLY A 70 9.14 16.24 -21.76
CA GLY A 70 9.27 17.10 -22.93
C GLY A 70 10.44 16.65 -23.78
N LYS A 71 11.28 17.59 -24.20
CA LYS A 71 12.42 17.33 -25.09
C LYS A 71 13.78 17.32 -24.38
N LYS A 72 13.81 17.44 -23.05
CA LYS A 72 15.03 17.59 -22.24
C LYS A 72 16.11 16.56 -22.59
N TYR A 73 15.73 15.28 -22.69
CA TYR A 73 16.67 14.20 -22.96
C TYR A 73 16.87 13.97 -24.46
N SER A 74 15.81 14.04 -25.25
CA SER A 74 15.88 13.81 -26.69
C SER A 74 16.73 14.87 -27.41
N GLU A 75 16.73 16.13 -26.96
CA GLU A 75 17.63 17.17 -27.46
C GLU A 75 19.09 16.87 -27.11
N ALA A 76 19.37 16.59 -25.83
CA ALA A 76 20.72 16.30 -25.35
C ALA A 76 21.34 15.06 -26.03
N LEU A 77 20.53 14.03 -26.28
CA LEU A 77 20.94 12.76 -26.87
C LEU A 77 20.77 12.70 -28.39
N LYS A 78 20.29 13.79 -29.02
CA LYS A 78 19.99 13.86 -30.47
C LYS A 78 19.04 12.74 -30.95
N ALA A 79 18.05 12.39 -30.12
CA ALA A 79 17.03 11.42 -30.47
C ALA A 79 15.93 12.06 -31.34
N THR A 80 16.04 11.88 -32.66
CA THR A 80 15.16 12.48 -33.66
C THR A 80 14.56 11.42 -34.58
N VAL A 81 13.37 11.69 -35.12
CA VAL A 81 12.69 10.90 -36.16
C VAL A 81 12.29 11.79 -37.32
N GLN A 82 12.07 11.21 -38.51
CA GLN A 82 11.50 11.96 -39.62
C GLN A 82 9.99 12.12 -39.40
N GLY A 83 9.49 13.36 -39.40
CA GLY A 83 8.08 13.68 -39.33
C GLY A 83 7.38 13.45 -40.67
N GLU A 84 6.04 13.52 -40.66
CA GLU A 84 5.20 13.39 -41.85
C GLU A 84 5.51 14.45 -42.93
N ASP A 85 6.03 15.60 -42.52
CA ASP A 85 6.49 16.68 -43.40
C ASP A 85 7.91 16.46 -43.96
N GLY A 86 8.51 15.31 -43.68
CA GLY A 86 9.87 14.95 -44.08
C GLY A 86 10.97 15.62 -43.24
N ARG A 87 10.62 16.45 -42.25
CA ARG A 87 11.60 17.16 -41.41
C ARG A 87 12.00 16.34 -40.19
N ASN A 88 13.22 16.55 -39.70
CA ASN A 88 13.66 15.95 -38.45
C ASN A 88 12.90 16.57 -37.27
N GLN A 89 12.22 15.71 -36.50
CA GLN A 89 11.52 16.08 -35.29
C GLN A 89 12.19 15.44 -34.08
N THR A 90 12.52 16.27 -33.09
CA THR A 90 12.99 15.80 -31.79
C THR A 90 11.85 15.20 -31.00
N LEU A 91 12.06 13.98 -30.49
CA LEU A 91 11.02 13.24 -29.78
C LEU A 91 10.57 13.95 -28.50
N THR A 92 9.27 13.99 -28.27
CA THR A 92 8.70 14.40 -26.97
C THR A 92 8.58 13.18 -26.09
N MET A 93 9.08 13.26 -24.86
CA MET A 93 9.20 12.12 -23.96
C MET A 93 8.28 12.26 -22.75
N GLY A 94 7.74 11.13 -22.32
CA GLY A 94 7.16 10.94 -20.99
C GLY A 94 7.87 9.79 -20.28
N CYS A 95 7.85 9.78 -18.96
CA CYS A 95 8.29 8.62 -18.19
C CYS A 95 7.29 8.29 -17.08
N TYR A 96 7.25 7.01 -16.73
CA TYR A 96 6.31 6.42 -15.80
C TYR A 96 7.08 5.45 -14.90
N GLY A 97 7.01 5.64 -13.60
CA GLY A 97 7.72 4.83 -12.62
C GLY A 97 6.81 4.36 -11.51
N ILE A 98 6.95 3.08 -11.12
CA ILE A 98 6.32 2.50 -9.94
C ILE A 98 7.42 1.86 -9.10
N GLY A 99 7.44 2.18 -7.81
CA GLY A 99 8.35 1.55 -6.85
C GLY A 99 7.81 0.19 -6.44
N VAL A 100 8.08 -0.87 -7.22
CA VAL A 100 7.51 -2.22 -7.00
C VAL A 100 7.73 -2.72 -5.56
N THR A 101 8.94 -2.62 -5.03
CA THR A 101 9.24 -3.00 -3.64
C THR A 101 8.58 -2.09 -2.62
N ARG A 102 8.43 -0.80 -2.94
CA ARG A 102 7.74 0.19 -2.11
C ARG A 102 6.24 -0.07 -2.04
N VAL A 103 5.62 -0.57 -3.11
CA VAL A 103 4.20 -0.95 -3.13
C VAL A 103 3.93 -2.03 -2.07
N ILE A 104 4.81 -3.03 -1.94
CA ILE A 104 4.66 -4.08 -0.93
C ILE A 104 4.70 -3.48 0.48
N ALA A 105 5.69 -2.65 0.79
CA ALA A 105 5.78 -1.99 2.10
C ALA A 105 4.58 -1.06 2.37
N ALA A 106 4.13 -0.30 1.37
CA ALA A 106 2.97 0.57 1.48
C ALA A 106 1.67 -0.22 1.70
N ALA A 107 1.53 -1.39 1.09
CA ALA A 107 0.39 -2.27 1.32
C ALA A 107 0.36 -2.78 2.76
N ILE A 108 1.50 -3.15 3.34
CA ILE A 108 1.60 -3.56 4.75
C ILE A 108 1.31 -2.37 5.68
N GLU A 109 1.89 -1.19 5.42
CA GLU A 109 1.67 0.03 6.23
C GLU A 109 0.18 0.38 6.31
N GLN A 110 -0.55 0.21 5.20
CA GLN A 110 -1.98 0.48 5.16
C GLN A 110 -2.84 -0.68 5.73
N ASN A 111 -2.34 -1.91 5.71
CA ASN A 111 -3.11 -3.11 6.04
C ASN A 111 -2.34 -4.05 6.99
N HIS A 112 -2.36 -3.74 8.28
CA HIS A 112 -1.83 -4.59 9.34
C HIS A 112 -2.65 -4.43 10.62
N ASP A 113 -2.46 -5.35 11.55
CA ASP A 113 -2.91 -5.22 12.94
C ASP A 113 -1.78 -5.64 13.90
N ASP A 114 -2.05 -5.66 15.20
CA ASP A 114 -1.06 -6.03 16.23
C ASP A 114 -0.52 -7.48 16.09
N ARG A 115 -1.17 -8.32 15.26
CA ARG A 115 -0.78 -9.72 15.04
C ARG A 115 0.00 -9.91 13.75
N GLY A 116 0.00 -8.93 12.84
CA GLY A 116 0.82 -8.94 11.64
C GLY A 116 0.12 -8.42 10.38
N ILE A 117 0.53 -8.96 9.23
CA ILE A 117 0.15 -8.43 7.92
C ILE A 117 -1.30 -8.81 7.58
N ILE A 118 -2.02 -7.92 6.90
CA ILE A 118 -3.31 -8.20 6.27
C ILE A 118 -3.17 -7.93 4.78
N TRP A 119 -2.91 -8.96 3.98
CA TRP A 119 -2.74 -8.76 2.54
C TRP A 119 -4.06 -8.37 1.84
N PRO A 120 -4.01 -7.53 0.81
CA PRO A 120 -4.97 -7.56 -0.27
C PRO A 120 -4.86 -8.90 -1.02
N ASP A 121 -6.00 -9.51 -1.36
CA ASP A 121 -6.04 -10.88 -1.92
C ASP A 121 -5.21 -11.03 -3.20
N ALA A 122 -5.09 -9.96 -4.00
CA ALA A 122 -4.32 -9.95 -5.24
C ALA A 122 -2.81 -10.11 -5.06
N ILE A 123 -2.27 -9.82 -3.87
CA ILE A 123 -0.82 -9.82 -3.59
C ILE A 123 -0.45 -10.67 -2.37
N ALA A 124 -1.40 -11.41 -1.81
CA ALA A 124 -1.10 -12.37 -0.75
C ALA A 124 -0.12 -13.45 -1.25
N PRO A 125 0.86 -13.88 -0.44
CA PRO A 125 1.86 -14.87 -0.86
C PRO A 125 1.26 -16.25 -1.11
N PHE A 126 0.18 -16.57 -0.39
CA PHE A 126 -0.68 -17.73 -0.57
C PHE A 126 -2.11 -17.29 -0.31
N GLN A 127 -3.08 -18.01 -0.87
CA GLN A 127 -4.50 -17.76 -0.64
C GLN A 127 -5.00 -18.51 0.60
N VAL A 128 -4.59 -19.77 0.76
CA VAL A 128 -5.05 -20.66 1.85
C VAL A 128 -3.87 -21.19 2.65
N ALA A 129 -3.98 -21.20 3.98
CA ALA A 129 -3.09 -21.89 4.91
C ALA A 129 -3.82 -23.08 5.56
N ILE A 130 -3.21 -24.25 5.55
CA ILE A 130 -3.72 -25.48 6.17
C ILE A 130 -2.87 -25.79 7.39
N LEU A 131 -3.49 -25.84 8.57
CA LEU A 131 -2.83 -26.12 9.85
C LEU A 131 -3.32 -27.47 10.40
N PRO A 132 -2.63 -28.58 10.10
CA PRO A 132 -2.96 -29.90 10.60
C PRO A 132 -2.41 -30.14 12.02
N MET A 133 -3.30 -30.18 13.00
CA MET A 133 -2.96 -30.35 14.41
C MET A 133 -2.47 -31.77 14.70
N ASN A 134 -1.23 -31.89 15.18
CA ASN A 134 -0.58 -33.18 15.48
C ASN A 134 -0.56 -34.15 14.28
N MET A 135 -0.40 -33.66 13.05
CA MET A 135 -0.35 -34.45 11.81
C MET A 135 0.52 -35.71 11.92
N HIS A 136 1.71 -35.57 12.52
CA HIS A 136 2.67 -36.66 12.72
C HIS A 136 2.22 -37.78 13.68
N LYS A 137 1.10 -37.63 14.38
CA LYS A 137 0.51 -38.65 15.27
C LYS A 137 -0.85 -39.16 14.79
N SER A 138 -1.51 -38.45 13.89
CA SER A 138 -2.86 -38.77 13.43
C SER A 138 -2.88 -38.96 11.92
N PHE A 139 -2.95 -40.23 11.51
CA PHE A 139 -3.08 -40.60 10.10
C PHE A 139 -4.32 -39.97 9.46
N ARG A 140 -5.43 -39.87 10.21
CA ARG A 140 -6.67 -39.24 9.76
C ARG A 140 -6.46 -37.75 9.47
N VAL A 141 -5.81 -37.00 10.37
CA VAL A 141 -5.51 -35.57 10.14
C VAL A 141 -4.59 -35.39 8.95
N GLN A 142 -3.57 -36.24 8.83
CA GLN A 142 -2.64 -36.21 7.69
C GLN A 142 -3.36 -36.44 6.36
N GLU A 143 -4.15 -37.49 6.25
CA GLU A 143 -4.89 -37.84 5.04
C GLU A 143 -5.85 -36.73 4.61
N VAL A 144 -6.62 -36.16 5.56
CA VAL A 144 -7.55 -35.05 5.28
C VAL A 144 -6.80 -33.80 4.83
N ALA A 145 -5.72 -33.42 5.51
CA ALA A 145 -4.95 -32.22 5.19
C ALA A 145 -4.27 -32.31 3.82
N GLU A 146 -3.62 -33.44 3.52
CA GLU A 146 -3.00 -33.69 2.22
C GLU A 146 -4.05 -33.78 1.11
N GLY A 147 -5.20 -34.41 1.37
CA GLY A 147 -6.32 -34.48 0.43
C GLY A 147 -6.85 -33.11 0.03
N ILE A 148 -7.13 -32.24 1.02
CA ILE A 148 -7.59 -30.85 0.77
C ILE A 148 -6.51 -30.06 0.04
N TYR A 149 -5.25 -30.18 0.45
CA TYR A 149 -4.12 -29.52 -0.21
C TYR A 149 -4.06 -29.87 -1.70
N GLN A 150 -4.13 -31.16 -2.05
CA GLN A 150 -4.09 -31.60 -3.45
C GLN A 150 -5.30 -31.12 -4.24
N GLN A 151 -6.51 -31.18 -3.67
CA GLN A 151 -7.74 -30.72 -4.34
C GLN A 151 -7.70 -29.22 -4.64
N LEU A 152 -7.28 -28.39 -3.68
CA LEU A 152 -7.16 -26.94 -3.87
C LEU A 152 -6.07 -26.60 -4.91
N ARG A 153 -4.92 -27.26 -4.83
CA ARG A 153 -3.83 -27.09 -5.81
C ARG A 153 -4.25 -27.50 -7.22
N ALA A 154 -5.03 -28.58 -7.37
CA ALA A 154 -5.57 -29.01 -8.65
C ALA A 154 -6.54 -27.98 -9.27
N ASN A 155 -7.15 -27.13 -8.44
CA ASN A 155 -8.00 -26.01 -8.85
C ASN A 155 -7.22 -24.68 -8.98
N GLY A 156 -5.88 -24.70 -8.91
CA GLY A 156 -5.04 -23.52 -9.12
C GLY A 156 -4.96 -22.56 -7.92
N VAL A 157 -5.41 -22.98 -6.74
CA VAL A 157 -5.27 -22.19 -5.51
C VAL A 157 -3.85 -22.31 -4.99
N ASP A 158 -3.24 -21.17 -4.63
CA ASP A 158 -1.96 -21.16 -3.93
C ASP A 158 -2.15 -21.48 -2.44
N VAL A 159 -1.68 -22.64 -2.02
CA VAL A 159 -1.89 -23.19 -0.67
C VAL A 159 -0.56 -23.38 0.05
N LEU A 160 -0.50 -22.94 1.31
CA LEU A 160 0.56 -23.28 2.25
C LEU A 160 0.05 -24.41 3.18
N LEU A 161 0.73 -25.55 3.18
CA LEU A 161 0.52 -26.60 4.18
C LEU A 161 1.58 -26.46 5.27
N ASP A 162 1.18 -26.20 6.51
CA ASP A 162 2.09 -26.14 7.65
C ASP A 162 2.31 -27.56 8.21
N ASP A 163 3.20 -28.32 7.59
CA ASP A 163 3.55 -29.71 7.94
C ASP A 163 4.62 -29.81 9.05
N ARG A 164 4.97 -28.68 9.65
CA ARG A 164 6.02 -28.61 10.68
C ARG A 164 5.59 -29.35 11.95
N LYS A 165 6.55 -29.97 12.62
CA LYS A 165 6.37 -30.58 13.93
C LYS A 165 6.46 -29.54 15.04
N GLU A 166 5.51 -28.60 15.06
CA GLU A 166 5.51 -27.45 15.97
C GLU A 166 4.23 -27.41 16.82
N ARG A 167 4.23 -26.60 17.89
CA ARG A 167 3.06 -26.43 18.76
C ARG A 167 1.98 -25.59 18.06
N PRO A 168 0.68 -25.90 18.25
CA PRO A 168 -0.42 -25.15 17.64
C PRO A 168 -0.33 -23.64 17.82
N GLY A 169 0.00 -23.17 19.02
CA GLY A 169 0.11 -21.74 19.31
C GLY A 169 1.16 -21.01 18.47
N VAL A 170 2.26 -21.68 18.13
CA VAL A 170 3.31 -21.11 17.27
C VAL A 170 2.85 -21.12 15.81
N MET A 171 2.25 -22.21 15.35
CA MET A 171 1.67 -22.28 13.99
C MET A 171 0.64 -21.16 13.77
N PHE A 172 -0.26 -20.94 14.74
CA PHE A 172 -1.23 -19.85 14.66
C PHE A 172 -0.57 -18.47 14.58
N ALA A 173 0.40 -18.20 15.47
CA ALA A 173 1.09 -16.91 15.49
C ALA A 173 1.84 -16.65 14.16
N ASP A 174 2.50 -17.68 13.61
CA ASP A 174 3.21 -17.56 12.33
C ASP A 174 2.23 -17.26 11.18
N MET A 175 1.10 -17.96 11.11
CA MET A 175 0.12 -17.76 10.03
C MET A 175 -0.60 -16.40 10.13
N GLU A 176 -0.87 -15.93 11.34
CA GLU A 176 -1.38 -14.57 11.57
C GLU A 176 -0.35 -13.49 11.20
N LEU A 177 0.92 -13.73 11.49
CA LEU A 177 2.03 -12.83 11.17
C LEU A 177 2.25 -12.70 9.66
N ILE A 178 2.33 -13.85 8.97
CA ILE A 178 2.51 -13.92 7.51
C ILE A 178 1.28 -13.34 6.77
N GLY A 179 0.09 -13.44 7.37
CA GLY A 179 -1.11 -12.74 6.90
C GLY A 179 -1.89 -13.44 5.81
N ILE A 180 -1.81 -14.78 5.71
CA ILE A 180 -2.52 -15.55 4.68
C ILE A 180 -4.04 -15.38 4.84
N PRO A 181 -4.80 -14.99 3.80
CA PRO A 181 -6.20 -14.60 3.93
C PRO A 181 -7.11 -15.67 4.51
N HIS A 182 -7.01 -16.91 4.03
CA HIS A 182 -7.86 -18.02 4.45
C HIS A 182 -7.03 -19.03 5.25
N THR A 183 -7.45 -19.34 6.46
CA THR A 183 -6.79 -20.34 7.31
C THR A 183 -7.78 -21.42 7.66
N ILE A 184 -7.39 -22.69 7.51
CA ILE A 184 -8.15 -23.83 8.02
C ILE A 184 -7.34 -24.62 9.03
N VAL A 185 -8.02 -25.10 10.07
CA VAL A 185 -7.42 -25.89 11.16
C VAL A 185 -8.08 -27.25 11.19
N ILE A 186 -7.25 -28.28 11.05
CA ILE A 186 -7.70 -29.67 10.98
C ILE A 186 -7.18 -30.37 12.22
N GLY A 187 -8.06 -30.93 13.04
CA GLY A 187 -7.68 -31.66 14.25
C GLY A 187 -8.70 -32.71 14.62
N ASP A 188 -8.27 -33.76 15.30
CA ASP A 188 -9.10 -34.94 15.56
C ASP A 188 -10.43 -34.61 16.24
N ARG A 189 -10.42 -33.71 17.22
CA ARG A 189 -11.64 -33.30 17.94
C ARG A 189 -12.72 -32.70 17.01
N ASN A 190 -12.30 -31.94 15.99
CA ASN A 190 -13.25 -31.32 15.06
C ASN A 190 -13.70 -32.33 14.01
N LEU A 191 -12.79 -33.20 13.55
CA LEU A 191 -13.09 -34.28 12.63
C LEU A 191 -14.06 -35.32 13.22
N ASP A 192 -14.08 -35.51 14.55
CA ASP A 192 -15.08 -36.35 15.21
C ASP A 192 -16.52 -35.83 15.03
N ASN A 193 -16.69 -34.53 14.75
CA ASN A 193 -17.97 -33.89 14.43
C ASN A 193 -18.17 -33.64 12.93
N ASP A 194 -17.29 -34.20 12.08
CA ASP A 194 -17.23 -33.95 10.64
C ASP A 194 -17.03 -32.46 10.29
N GLU A 195 -16.20 -31.76 11.05
CA GLU A 195 -15.99 -30.31 10.91
C GLU A 195 -14.51 -29.91 10.82
N ILE A 196 -14.26 -28.80 10.13
CA ILE A 196 -12.98 -28.10 10.01
C ILE A 196 -13.20 -26.65 10.44
N GLU A 197 -12.29 -26.12 11.26
CA GLU A 197 -12.35 -24.72 11.67
C GLU A 197 -11.76 -23.85 10.55
N TYR A 198 -12.53 -22.89 10.07
CA TYR A 198 -12.12 -21.87 9.11
C TYR A 198 -12.01 -20.50 9.77
N LYS A 199 -11.05 -19.70 9.32
CA LYS A 199 -10.88 -18.32 9.73
C LYS A 199 -10.39 -17.46 8.57
N HIS A 200 -11.01 -16.30 8.40
CA HIS A 200 -10.52 -15.26 7.50
C HIS A 200 -9.63 -14.25 8.25
N ARG A 201 -8.41 -13.98 7.77
CA ARG A 201 -7.40 -13.12 8.44
C ARG A 201 -7.90 -11.72 8.79
N ARG A 202 -8.68 -11.10 7.88
CA ARG A 202 -9.27 -9.77 8.07
C ARG A 202 -10.47 -9.73 9.03
N LYS A 203 -11.35 -10.76 9.00
CA LYS A 203 -12.56 -10.78 9.84
C LYS A 203 -12.25 -11.25 11.26
N GLY A 204 -11.31 -12.18 11.41
CA GLY A 204 -10.91 -12.73 12.70
C GLY A 204 -11.89 -13.72 13.34
N GLU A 205 -13.12 -13.81 12.83
CA GLU A 205 -14.15 -14.75 13.26
C GLU A 205 -13.83 -16.18 12.80
N LYS A 206 -14.16 -17.14 13.67
CA LYS A 206 -13.99 -18.57 13.42
C LYS A 206 -15.34 -19.16 13.04
N GLU A 207 -15.33 -19.99 12.00
CA GLU A 207 -16.51 -20.70 11.50
C GLU A 207 -16.20 -22.19 11.47
N MET A 208 -17.17 -23.03 11.82
CA MET A 208 -17.05 -24.49 11.68
C MET A 208 -17.74 -24.89 10.38
N ILE A 209 -17.00 -25.50 9.48
CA ILE A 209 -17.47 -25.91 8.15
C ILE A 209 -17.40 -27.42 8.06
N LYS A 210 -18.39 -28.06 7.43
CA LYS A 210 -18.36 -29.51 7.23
C LYS A 210 -17.16 -29.92 6.40
N ALA A 211 -16.51 -31.02 6.78
CA ALA A 211 -15.27 -31.44 6.15
C ALA A 211 -15.46 -31.74 4.65
N GLY A 212 -16.63 -32.24 4.24
CA GLY A 212 -16.99 -32.44 2.84
C GLY A 212 -17.15 -31.16 2.02
N ASP A 213 -17.53 -30.04 2.66
CA ASP A 213 -17.87 -28.79 1.98
C ASP A 213 -16.69 -27.80 1.94
N ILE A 214 -15.62 -28.07 2.68
CA ILE A 214 -14.52 -27.10 2.89
C ILE A 214 -13.84 -26.67 1.60
N VAL A 215 -13.67 -27.60 0.65
CA VAL A 215 -12.98 -27.33 -0.62
C VAL A 215 -13.83 -26.41 -1.48
N GLU A 216 -15.11 -26.73 -1.67
CA GLU A 216 -16.04 -25.89 -2.44
C GLU A 216 -16.19 -24.52 -1.80
N PHE A 217 -16.30 -24.47 -0.47
CA PHE A 217 -16.33 -23.22 0.27
C PHE A 217 -15.10 -22.36 -0.02
N LEU A 218 -13.88 -22.90 0.12
CA LEU A 218 -12.64 -22.14 -0.11
C LEU A 218 -12.51 -21.71 -1.58
N LEU A 219 -12.92 -22.53 -2.53
CA LEU A 219 -12.95 -22.14 -3.95
C LEU A 219 -13.88 -20.96 -4.19
N SER A 220 -15.04 -20.91 -3.54
CA SER A 220 -15.97 -19.77 -3.63
C SER A 220 -15.37 -18.47 -3.07
N GLN A 221 -14.50 -18.57 -2.06
CA GLN A 221 -13.84 -17.41 -1.46
C GLN A 221 -12.60 -16.95 -2.25
N CYS A 222 -11.89 -17.89 -2.86
CA CYS A 222 -10.65 -17.64 -3.62
C CYS A 222 -10.90 -17.30 -5.09
N ALA A 223 -12.11 -17.51 -5.60
CA ALA A 223 -12.47 -17.25 -6.99
C ALA A 223 -12.30 -15.76 -7.32
N ARG A 224 -11.53 -15.50 -8.38
CA ARG A 224 -11.42 -14.18 -9.02
C ARG A 224 -12.55 -13.96 -10.01
#